data_AF-A0AB34G212-F1
#
_entry.id   AF-A0AB34G212-F1
#
_cell.length_a   1.000
_cell.length_b   1.000
_cell.length_c   1.000
_cell.angle_alpha   90.00
_cell.angle_beta   90.00
_cell.angle_gamma   90.00
#
_symmetry.space_group_name_H-M   'P 1'
#
loop_
_entity.id
_entity.type
_entity.pdbx_description
1 polymer ?
#
loop_
_entity_poly.entity_id
_entity_poly.type
_entity_poly.pdbx_seq_one_letter_code
_entity_poly.pdbx_strand_id
1 'polypeptide(L)'
;MSDPGVIASRVRADLERYVKPREQVNYIRRILALHLGSFTGDGPVVQPLSLVDHVTNVENGKEISGIQREYISALKANVAARREFDETLHDASQQTEPPSRQRSSDPDFLQEQLALLRLRRQRKCLLAVEGSLDHLAEKPASFQSFLDADDMFHASRPLPGVPQAVLNSFVKEQSGAQPDLNGRLHHLEKTVLRAKLLQKQEEHALAAAKTRYSKSNVSNGAKLEALNATRDELIAWIETELGKAASEEAAGSSEDSQEEHRGRSDGDEGAITTQLEQIQRKYSAYIVARKRLVDVLAHRPQPSMPPPTEQSSETGRQPTDGGAPVNHLLIPYIEKLLSVSRQQKAAITQKSHINAVLAKRNKDTHQVLDRLAEESQLLPSHPVKASRAQRSGLQNDAGTKSSDRLGISERVKPWAFAADAAKIATLEAVAETIDGGQVALENTMKSLMEIDHLLGRNDPVPGEDEAVEDATEDDVWLGGGGKGGAVRKHSEKKTKPTLQKGDPWSILHGNLGLIGHEDGA
;
A
#
# COMPACT_ATOMS: atom_id res chain seq x y z
N MET A 1 50.81 20.93 -22.94
CA MET A 1 51.73 20.32 -21.97
C MET A 1 52.41 21.45 -21.23
N SER A 2 52.15 21.59 -19.93
CA SER A 2 52.69 22.72 -19.14
C SER A 2 54.15 22.46 -18.80
N ASP A 3 55.00 23.44 -19.09
CA ASP A 3 56.45 23.39 -18.96
C ASP A 3 56.85 23.10 -17.49
N PRO A 4 57.66 22.05 -17.21
CA PRO A 4 58.02 21.65 -15.84
C PRO A 4 58.68 22.75 -15.01
N GLY A 5 59.30 23.75 -15.66
CA GLY A 5 59.88 24.91 -14.98
C GLY A 5 58.85 25.78 -14.25
N VAL A 6 57.64 25.93 -14.81
CA VAL A 6 56.58 26.79 -14.26
C VAL A 6 55.90 26.14 -13.04
N ILE A 7 55.82 24.81 -13.04
CA ILE A 7 55.28 24.05 -11.89
C ILE A 7 56.27 24.11 -10.72
N ALA A 8 57.56 23.97 -10.99
CA ALA A 8 58.60 24.03 -9.96
C ALA A 8 58.69 25.42 -9.29
N SER A 9 58.52 26.51 -10.05
CA SER A 9 58.50 27.86 -9.48
C SER A 9 57.25 28.14 -8.64
N ARG A 10 56.09 27.59 -9.03
CA ARG A 10 54.84 27.75 -8.27
C ARG A 10 54.90 27.00 -6.94
N VAL A 11 55.39 25.77 -6.97
CA VAL A 11 55.61 24.96 -5.76
C VAL A 11 56.65 25.62 -4.83
N ARG A 12 57.72 26.19 -5.38
CA ARG A 12 58.70 26.92 -4.57
C ARG A 12 58.09 28.16 -3.91
N ALA A 13 57.30 28.95 -4.64
CA ALA A 13 56.60 30.12 -4.10
C ALA A 13 55.59 29.75 -3.00
N ASP A 14 54.85 28.65 -3.18
CA ASP A 14 53.90 28.17 -2.18
C ASP A 14 54.61 27.64 -0.92
N LEU A 15 55.78 26.98 -1.09
CA LEU A 15 56.58 26.46 0.01
C LEU A 15 57.41 27.53 0.73
N GLU A 16 57.80 28.63 0.07
CA GLU A 16 58.54 29.74 0.69
C GLU A 16 57.78 30.38 1.87
N ARG A 17 56.43 30.33 1.85
CA ARG A 17 55.62 30.78 2.99
C ARG A 17 55.83 29.93 4.25
N TYR A 18 56.16 28.66 4.08
CA TYR A 18 56.31 27.66 5.15
C TYR A 18 57.76 27.28 5.44
N VAL A 19 58.69 27.52 4.50
CA VAL A 19 60.13 27.24 4.66
C VAL A 19 60.82 28.48 5.22
N LYS A 20 61.03 28.50 6.53
CA LYS A 20 61.78 29.58 7.21
C LYS A 20 63.29 29.32 7.13
N PRO A 21 64.13 30.37 7.01
CA PRO A 21 65.58 30.22 7.04
C PRO A 21 66.03 29.64 8.38
N ARG A 22 67.13 28.86 8.36
CA ARG A 22 67.63 28.11 9.53
C ARG A 22 67.84 29.00 10.76
N GLU A 23 68.25 30.24 10.56
CA GLU A 23 68.45 31.23 11.62
C GLU A 23 67.14 31.60 12.33
N GLN A 24 66.06 31.84 11.57
CA GLN A 24 64.73 32.11 12.14
C GLN A 24 64.18 30.89 12.88
N VAL A 25 64.40 29.68 12.35
CA VAL A 25 63.99 28.44 13.02
C VAL A 25 64.74 28.26 14.35
N ASN A 26 66.05 28.52 14.37
CA ASN A 26 66.85 28.46 15.61
C ASN A 26 66.44 29.53 16.61
N TYR A 27 66.11 30.74 16.14
CA TYR A 27 65.57 31.81 16.99
C TYR A 27 64.23 31.44 17.61
N ILE A 28 63.29 30.92 16.81
CA ILE A 28 61.98 30.43 17.29
C ILE A 28 62.16 29.29 18.29
N ARG A 29 63.04 28.32 18.00
CA ARG A 29 63.36 27.23 18.94
C ARG A 29 63.92 27.75 20.26
N ARG A 30 64.79 28.76 20.23
CA ARG A 30 65.34 29.37 21.44
C ARG A 30 64.27 30.08 22.26
N ILE A 31 63.37 30.83 21.62
CA ILE A 31 62.24 31.48 22.30
C ILE A 31 61.31 30.43 22.92
N LEU A 32 60.94 29.39 22.15
CA LEU A 32 60.09 28.32 22.65
C LEU A 32 60.76 27.56 23.79
N ALA A 33 62.06 27.29 23.72
CA ALA A 33 62.80 26.65 24.80
C ALA A 33 62.82 27.51 26.08
N LEU A 34 62.99 28.83 25.95
CA LEU A 34 62.92 29.75 27.09
C LEU A 34 61.50 29.83 27.66
N HIS A 35 60.48 29.91 26.79
CA HIS A 35 59.08 29.95 27.20
C HIS A 35 58.69 28.65 27.90
N LEU A 36 58.96 27.49 27.31
CA LEU A 36 58.69 26.19 27.94
C LEU A 36 59.47 26.02 29.25
N GLY A 37 60.73 26.46 29.29
CA GLY A 37 61.55 26.48 30.50
C GLY A 37 60.93 27.30 31.63
N SER A 38 60.20 28.38 31.31
CA SER A 38 59.47 29.18 32.31
C SER A 38 58.25 28.48 32.90
N PHE A 39 57.65 27.50 32.19
CA PHE A 39 56.51 26.72 32.71
C PHE A 39 56.91 25.44 33.42
N THR A 40 58.12 24.90 33.15
CA THR A 40 58.54 23.61 33.72
C THR A 40 59.27 23.71 35.06
N GLY A 41 59.68 24.90 35.51
CA GLY A 41 60.49 25.06 36.73
C GLY A 41 61.85 24.33 36.65
N ASP A 42 62.72 24.55 37.63
CA ASP A 42 64.11 24.05 37.65
C ASP A 42 64.23 22.56 38.05
N GLY A 43 63.29 21.72 37.60
CA GLY A 43 63.21 20.28 37.93
C GLY A 43 63.30 19.38 36.69
N PRO A 44 63.71 18.10 36.84
CA PRO A 44 63.84 17.18 35.71
C PRO A 44 62.46 16.90 35.08
N VAL A 45 62.34 17.25 33.80
CA VAL A 45 61.11 17.09 33.00
C VAL A 45 60.77 15.60 32.85
N VAL A 46 59.68 15.15 33.49
CA VAL A 46 59.17 13.78 33.32
C VAL A 46 58.52 13.67 31.93
N GLN A 47 59.08 12.82 31.09
CA GLN A 47 58.49 12.47 29.79
C GLN A 47 57.50 11.30 29.95
N PRO A 48 56.39 11.26 29.21
CA PRO A 48 55.92 12.25 28.24
C PRO A 48 55.04 13.34 28.89
N LEU A 49 55.19 14.58 28.43
CA LEU A 49 54.40 15.76 28.83
C LEU A 49 52.87 15.61 28.61
N SER A 50 52.44 14.53 27.95
CA SER A 50 51.03 14.20 27.70
C SER A 50 50.29 13.58 28.88
N LEU A 51 51.00 13.20 29.94
CA LEU A 51 50.46 12.48 31.10
C LEU A 51 50.51 13.28 32.40
N VAL A 52 50.94 14.55 32.36
CA VAL A 52 50.85 15.40 33.55
C VAL A 52 49.39 15.78 33.71
N ASP A 53 48.75 15.24 34.74
CA ASP A 53 47.39 15.59 35.13
C ASP A 53 47.44 17.00 35.77
N HIS A 54 47.32 18.04 34.96
CA HIS A 54 47.40 19.42 35.46
C HIS A 54 46.11 19.75 36.20
N VAL A 55 46.11 19.49 37.51
CA VAL A 55 45.17 20.10 38.48
C VAL A 55 45.48 21.60 38.64
N THR A 56 46.58 22.09 38.08
CA THR A 56 46.97 23.49 38.17
C THR A 56 46.22 24.36 37.17
N ASN A 57 45.44 25.28 37.74
CA ASN A 57 44.69 26.31 37.06
C ASN A 57 45.66 27.16 36.21
N VAL A 58 45.63 26.98 34.89
CA VAL A 58 46.44 27.78 33.97
C VAL A 58 45.92 29.22 34.00
N GLU A 59 46.61 30.08 34.74
CA GLU A 59 46.43 31.53 34.65
C GLU A 59 46.92 32.00 33.28
N ASN A 60 45.98 32.43 32.46
CA ASN A 60 46.24 32.85 31.10
C ASN A 60 47.06 34.13 31.11
N GLY A 61 48.30 34.08 30.60
CA GLY A 61 49.02 35.28 30.19
C GLY A 61 48.17 36.11 29.23
N LYS A 62 48.19 37.44 29.38
CA LYS A 62 47.28 38.42 28.74
C LYS A 62 47.34 38.50 27.20
N GLU A 63 48.01 37.57 26.53
CA GLU A 63 48.33 37.65 25.09
C GLU A 63 47.59 36.64 24.21
N ILE A 64 46.79 35.73 24.79
CA ILE A 64 46.09 34.70 24.01
C ILE A 64 44.78 35.29 23.43
N SER A 65 44.81 35.69 22.16
CA SER A 65 43.65 36.22 21.43
C SER A 65 43.23 35.33 20.25
N GLY A 66 41.93 35.32 19.92
CA GLY A 66 41.37 34.54 18.82
C GLY A 66 41.13 33.06 19.12
N ILE A 67 41.36 32.20 18.12
CA ILE A 67 41.01 30.76 18.12
C ILE A 67 41.67 30.00 19.30
N GLN A 68 42.86 30.41 19.72
CA GLN A 68 43.55 29.79 20.85
C GLN A 68 42.80 30.01 22.17
N ARG A 69 42.14 31.16 22.34
CA ARG A 69 41.29 31.44 23.52
C ARG A 69 40.05 30.58 23.52
N GLU A 70 39.41 30.40 22.36
CA GLU A 70 38.25 29.53 22.20
C GLU A 70 38.61 28.07 22.48
N TYR A 71 39.76 27.60 21.96
CA TYR A 71 40.26 26.26 22.21
C TYR A 71 40.53 26.02 23.70
N ILE A 72 41.21 26.95 24.37
CA ILE A 72 41.46 26.85 25.82
C ILE A 72 40.16 26.91 26.61
N SER A 73 39.20 27.75 26.21
CA SER A 73 37.87 27.82 26.82
C SER A 73 37.11 26.50 26.67
N ALA A 74 37.15 25.90 25.49
CA ALA A 74 36.53 24.60 25.22
C ALA A 74 37.21 23.47 26.01
N LEU A 75 38.53 23.52 26.17
CA LEU A 75 39.27 22.54 26.95
C LEU A 75 38.93 22.67 28.44
N LYS A 76 38.85 23.89 28.98
CA LYS A 76 38.39 24.14 30.35
C LYS A 76 36.95 23.63 30.56
N ALA A 77 36.05 23.89 29.62
CA ALA A 77 34.68 23.37 29.66
C ALA A 77 34.64 21.84 29.58
N ASN A 78 35.50 21.20 28.78
CA ASN A 78 35.59 19.74 28.71
C ASN A 78 36.09 19.13 30.01
N VAL A 79 37.10 19.73 30.63
CA VAL A 79 37.62 19.28 31.94
C VAL A 79 36.55 19.45 33.02
N ALA A 80 35.81 20.56 33.03
CA ALA A 80 34.70 20.77 33.96
C ALA A 80 33.59 19.71 33.76
N ALA A 81 33.16 19.48 32.52
CA ALA A 81 32.14 18.48 32.21
C ALA A 81 32.57 17.04 32.58
N ARG A 82 33.86 16.71 32.46
CA ARG A 82 34.39 15.42 32.92
C ARG A 82 34.33 15.28 34.43
N ARG A 83 34.68 16.33 35.18
CA ARG A 83 34.59 16.33 36.65
C ARG A 83 33.14 16.15 37.10
N GLU A 84 32.21 16.91 36.51
CA GLU A 84 30.77 16.77 36.81
C GLU A 84 30.28 15.36 36.48
N PHE A 85 30.73 14.77 35.38
CA PHE A 85 30.40 13.39 35.05
C PHE A 85 30.94 12.39 36.09
N ASP A 86 32.21 12.52 36.48
CA ASP A 86 32.82 11.65 37.49
C ASP A 86 32.19 11.80 38.88
N GLU A 87 31.76 13.01 39.23
CA GLU A 87 30.97 13.31 40.42
C GLU A 87 29.59 12.64 40.35
N THR A 88 28.86 12.77 39.24
CA THR A 88 27.56 12.08 39.07
C THR A 88 27.68 10.56 39.07
N LEU A 89 28.79 10.00 38.58
CA LEU A 89 29.07 8.57 38.69
C LEU A 89 29.34 8.16 40.15
N HIS A 90 30.10 8.97 40.90
CA HIS A 90 30.32 8.72 42.32
C HIS A 90 29.01 8.82 43.11
N ASP A 91 28.17 9.83 42.86
CA ASP A 91 26.87 9.98 43.51
C ASP A 91 25.92 8.82 43.18
N ALA A 92 25.89 8.37 41.92
CA ALA A 92 25.10 7.21 41.51
C ALA A 92 25.59 5.89 42.15
N SER A 93 26.91 5.78 42.38
CA SER A 93 27.49 4.63 43.07
C SER A 93 27.24 4.64 44.57
N GLN A 94 27.23 5.82 45.21
CA GLN A 94 26.96 5.98 46.66
C GLN A 94 25.47 5.87 46.99
N GLN A 95 24.57 6.22 46.06
CA GLN A 95 23.12 6.00 46.23
C GLN A 95 22.68 4.54 46.00
N THR A 96 23.60 3.69 45.50
CA THR A 96 23.36 2.25 45.31
C THR A 96 24.21 1.44 46.31
N GLU A 97 23.93 1.60 47.60
CA GLU A 97 24.24 0.58 48.62
C GLU A 97 23.09 -0.45 48.61
N PRO A 98 23.22 -1.64 48.00
CA PRO A 98 22.25 -2.70 48.20
C PRO A 98 22.50 -3.41 49.53
N PRO A 99 21.46 -3.77 50.31
CA PRO A 99 21.64 -4.74 51.38
C PRO A 99 22.11 -6.06 50.75
N SER A 100 23.13 -6.66 51.34
CA SER A 100 23.71 -7.95 50.96
C SER A 100 22.65 -8.97 50.52
N ARG A 101 22.56 -9.22 49.21
CA ARG A 101 21.94 -10.45 48.69
C ARG A 101 22.84 -11.04 47.63
N GLN A 102 23.10 -12.31 47.84
CA GLN A 102 23.99 -13.17 47.08
C GLN A 102 23.63 -13.09 45.59
N ARG A 103 24.67 -12.89 44.77
CA ARG A 103 24.58 -13.01 43.31
C ARG A 103 24.32 -14.47 42.95
N SER A 104 23.06 -14.86 42.79
CA SER A 104 22.71 -15.89 41.81
C SER A 104 22.56 -15.19 40.46
N SER A 105 23.39 -15.61 39.51
CA SER A 105 23.29 -15.18 38.11
C SER A 105 22.08 -15.87 37.48
N ASP A 106 20.87 -15.48 37.88
CA ASP A 106 19.65 -16.03 37.32
C ASP A 106 19.38 -15.34 35.96
N PRO A 107 19.31 -16.09 34.85
CA PRO A 107 19.08 -15.53 33.51
C PRO A 107 17.76 -14.75 33.41
N ASP A 108 16.82 -15.03 34.32
CA ASP A 108 15.53 -14.35 34.43
C ASP A 108 15.69 -12.88 34.85
N PHE A 109 16.66 -12.54 35.71
CA PHE A 109 16.91 -11.14 36.07
C PHE A 109 17.38 -10.30 34.88
N LEU A 110 18.24 -10.87 34.01
CA LEU A 110 18.67 -10.18 32.78
C LEU A 110 17.50 -10.01 31.82
N GLN A 111 16.64 -11.02 31.70
CA GLN A 111 15.45 -10.95 30.86
C GLN A 111 14.45 -9.90 31.38
N GLU A 112 14.26 -9.81 32.70
CA GLU A 112 13.47 -8.77 33.36
C GLU A 112 14.06 -7.38 33.14
N GLN A 113 15.38 -7.21 33.30
CA GLN A 113 16.05 -5.93 33.03
C GLN A 113 15.92 -5.52 31.56
N LEU A 114 16.06 -6.45 30.62
CA LEU A 114 15.83 -6.19 29.20
C LEU A 114 14.38 -5.82 28.90
N ALA A 115 13.41 -6.48 29.55
CA ALA A 115 12.00 -6.14 29.43
C ALA A 115 11.72 -4.73 29.97
N LEU A 116 12.28 -4.37 31.14
CA LEU A 116 12.19 -3.03 31.71
C LEU A 116 12.82 -1.97 30.81
N LEU A 117 13.97 -2.24 30.21
CA LEU A 117 14.62 -1.32 29.26
C LEU A 117 13.78 -1.13 27.99
N ARG A 118 13.18 -2.21 27.47
CA ARG A 118 12.24 -2.13 26.34
C ARG A 118 11.01 -1.30 26.70
N LEU A 119 10.45 -1.51 27.88
CA LEU A 119 9.28 -0.76 28.36
C LEU A 119 9.62 0.73 28.55
N ARG A 120 10.79 1.05 29.13
CA ARG A 120 11.28 2.43 29.27
C ARG A 120 11.48 3.09 27.90
N ARG A 121 12.01 2.36 26.91
CA ARG A 121 12.16 2.84 25.54
C ARG A 121 10.80 3.12 24.90
N GLN A 122 9.84 2.20 25.03
CA GLN A 122 8.48 2.39 24.53
C GLN A 122 7.83 3.62 25.17
N ARG A 123 7.94 3.79 26.49
CA ARG A 123 7.43 4.98 27.19
C ARG A 123 8.05 6.27 26.66
N LYS A 124 9.37 6.31 26.44
CA LYS A 124 10.04 7.48 25.85
C LYS A 124 9.53 7.77 24.43
N CYS A 125 9.32 6.74 23.62
CA CYS A 125 8.73 6.90 22.29
C CYS A 125 7.31 7.46 22.35
N LEU A 126 6.47 6.95 23.26
CA LEU A 126 5.11 7.45 23.45
C LEU A 126 5.09 8.90 23.91
N LEU A 127 5.93 9.28 24.89
CA LEU A 127 6.06 10.67 25.33
C LEU A 127 6.54 11.60 24.21
N ALA A 128 7.42 11.11 23.31
CA ALA A 128 7.86 11.89 22.16
C ALA A 128 6.73 12.06 21.13
N VAL A 129 5.89 11.03 20.93
CA VAL A 129 4.70 11.12 20.07
C VAL A 129 3.68 12.07 20.67
N GLU A 130 3.38 11.95 21.97
CA GLU A 130 2.50 12.86 22.71
C GLU A 130 2.98 14.30 22.60
N GLY A 131 4.25 14.57 22.92
CA GLY A 131 4.82 15.91 22.76
C GLY A 131 4.77 16.43 21.32
N SER A 132 4.90 15.54 20.31
CA SER A 132 4.72 15.94 18.92
C SER A 132 3.26 16.24 18.56
N LEU A 133 2.31 15.48 19.13
CA LEU A 133 0.87 15.73 18.96
C LEU A 133 0.47 17.04 19.62
N ASP A 134 1.00 17.34 20.81
CA ASP A 134 0.79 18.62 21.49
C ASP A 134 1.34 19.78 20.63
N HIS A 135 2.55 19.64 20.10
CA HIS A 135 3.12 20.63 19.17
C HIS A 135 2.31 20.77 17.86
N LEU A 136 1.62 19.72 17.42
CA LEU A 136 0.70 19.80 16.29
C LEU A 136 -0.61 20.48 16.71
N ALA A 137 -1.11 20.21 17.92
CA ALA A 137 -2.31 20.81 18.48
C ALA A 137 -2.16 22.31 18.76
N GLU A 138 -0.97 22.78 19.12
CA GLU A 138 -0.67 24.22 19.29
C GLU A 138 -0.59 24.99 17.97
N LYS A 139 -0.41 24.29 16.83
CA LYS A 139 -0.32 24.97 15.54
C LYS A 139 -1.69 25.51 15.14
N PRO A 140 -1.75 26.71 14.55
CA PRO A 140 -3.02 27.32 14.18
C PRO A 140 -3.83 26.45 13.20
N ALA A 141 -3.18 25.63 12.37
CA ALA A 141 -3.82 24.70 11.44
C ALA A 141 -4.54 23.50 12.08
N SER A 142 -4.39 23.26 13.38
CA SER A 142 -5.10 22.19 14.10
C SER A 142 -6.49 22.62 14.58
N PHE A 143 -6.72 23.92 14.73
CA PHE A 143 -8.01 24.45 15.16
C PHE A 143 -9.02 24.26 14.03
N GLN A 144 -10.20 23.71 14.35
CA GLN A 144 -11.27 23.51 13.37
C GLN A 144 -11.71 24.83 12.69
N SER A 145 -11.46 25.97 13.34
CA SER A 145 -11.74 27.31 12.82
C SER A 145 -10.67 27.89 11.89
N PHE A 146 -9.50 27.25 11.72
CA PHE A 146 -8.45 27.79 10.85
C PHE A 146 -8.80 27.72 9.36
N LEU A 147 -9.69 26.80 8.99
CA LEU A 147 -10.26 26.68 7.65
C LEU A 147 -11.76 26.91 7.69
N ASP A 148 -12.20 27.92 8.44
CA ASP A 148 -13.58 28.39 8.30
C ASP A 148 -13.70 29.14 6.96
N ALA A 149 -14.51 28.58 6.06
CA ALA A 149 -14.71 29.12 4.73
C ALA A 149 -15.32 30.54 4.82
N ASP A 150 -16.19 30.78 5.81
CA ASP A 150 -16.84 32.06 5.96
C ASP A 150 -15.82 33.16 6.33
N ASP A 151 -14.91 32.90 7.28
CA ASP A 151 -13.83 33.82 7.66
C ASP A 151 -12.80 34.06 6.55
N MET A 152 -12.44 33.02 5.80
CA MET A 152 -11.49 33.14 4.69
C MET A 152 -12.04 33.96 3.51
N PHE A 153 -13.36 33.87 3.25
CA PHE A 153 -14.00 34.56 2.13
C PHE A 153 -14.60 35.92 2.50
N HIS A 154 -14.67 36.31 3.78
CA HIS A 154 -15.11 37.64 4.23
C HIS A 154 -14.28 38.80 3.64
N ALA A 155 -12.99 38.59 3.35
CA ALA A 155 -12.13 39.60 2.71
C ALA A 155 -12.17 39.57 1.17
N SER A 156 -12.92 38.65 0.57
CA SER A 156 -13.01 38.44 -0.87
C SER A 156 -14.31 39.00 -1.45
N ARG A 157 -14.24 39.54 -2.67
CA ARG A 157 -15.43 40.04 -3.40
C ARG A 157 -16.39 38.86 -3.63
N PRO A 158 -17.70 38.99 -3.36
CA PRO A 158 -18.64 37.90 -3.56
C PRO A 158 -18.60 37.44 -5.02
N LEU A 159 -18.36 36.15 -5.22
CA LEU A 159 -18.37 35.55 -6.56
C LEU A 159 -19.77 35.70 -7.14
N PRO A 160 -19.90 35.94 -8.46
CA PRO A 160 -21.20 35.94 -9.12
C PRO A 160 -21.87 34.58 -8.90
N GLY A 161 -23.12 34.61 -8.40
CA GLY A 161 -23.89 33.41 -8.11
C GLY A 161 -23.94 32.48 -9.32
N VAL A 162 -23.46 31.26 -9.15
CA VAL A 162 -23.46 30.25 -10.20
C VAL A 162 -24.91 29.98 -10.61
N PRO A 163 -25.25 29.94 -11.91
CA PRO A 163 -26.60 29.66 -12.36
C PRO A 163 -27.10 28.34 -11.76
N GLN A 164 -28.26 28.39 -11.10
CA GLN A 164 -28.88 27.21 -10.48
C GLN A 164 -29.12 26.07 -11.49
N ALA A 165 -29.20 26.38 -12.78
CA ALA A 165 -29.24 25.38 -13.85
C ALA A 165 -28.03 24.43 -13.87
N VAL A 166 -26.83 24.92 -13.52
CA VAL A 166 -25.59 24.12 -13.48
C VAL A 166 -25.50 23.32 -12.18
N LEU A 167 -25.95 23.87 -11.05
CA LEU A 167 -26.05 23.11 -9.80
C LEU A 167 -27.11 22.01 -9.90
N ASN A 168 -28.24 22.29 -10.54
CA ASN A 168 -29.30 21.32 -10.75
C ASN A 168 -28.93 20.22 -11.75
N SER A 169 -27.96 20.44 -12.66
CA SER A 169 -27.43 19.35 -13.49
C SER A 169 -26.53 18.40 -12.70
N PHE A 170 -25.67 18.92 -11.81
CA PHE A 170 -24.87 18.08 -10.91
C PHE A 170 -25.73 17.40 -9.83
N VAL A 171 -26.76 18.07 -9.33
CA VAL A 171 -27.72 17.49 -8.37
C VAL A 171 -28.66 16.51 -9.06
N LYS A 172 -29.05 16.67 -10.34
CA LYS A 172 -29.77 15.61 -11.06
C LYS A 172 -28.91 14.36 -11.29
N GLU A 173 -27.60 14.51 -11.49
CA GLU A 173 -26.68 13.35 -11.54
C GLU A 173 -26.44 12.69 -10.18
N GLN A 174 -26.60 13.42 -9.07
CA GLN A 174 -26.39 12.89 -7.70
C GLN A 174 -27.69 12.47 -6.99
N SER A 175 -28.84 13.06 -7.36
CA SER A 175 -30.18 12.83 -6.77
C SER A 175 -30.94 11.70 -7.45
N GLY A 176 -30.56 11.32 -8.67
CA GLY A 176 -30.83 9.99 -9.17
C GLY A 176 -29.75 9.08 -8.64
N ALA A 177 -29.91 8.59 -7.40
CA ALA A 177 -29.05 7.55 -6.85
C ALA A 177 -28.83 6.50 -7.95
N GLN A 178 -27.65 6.50 -8.55
CA GLN A 178 -27.23 5.45 -9.47
C GLN A 178 -27.48 4.16 -8.68
N PRO A 179 -28.42 3.29 -9.10
CA PRO A 179 -28.60 2.04 -8.40
C PRO A 179 -27.25 1.36 -8.47
N ASP A 180 -26.75 1.03 -7.28
CA ASP A 180 -25.50 0.34 -7.01
C ASP A 180 -25.13 -0.56 -8.20
N LEU A 181 -23.94 -0.36 -8.77
CA LEU A 181 -23.50 -1.07 -9.97
C LEU A 181 -23.62 -2.60 -9.77
N ASN A 182 -23.44 -3.06 -8.53
CA ASN A 182 -23.68 -4.44 -8.14
C ASN A 182 -25.16 -4.85 -8.22
N GLY A 183 -26.09 -3.95 -7.86
CA GLY A 183 -27.52 -4.18 -8.04
C GLY A 183 -27.94 -4.31 -9.51
N ARG A 184 -27.33 -3.54 -10.41
CA ARG A 184 -27.54 -3.71 -11.87
C ARG A 184 -26.93 -5.03 -12.38
N LEU A 185 -25.74 -5.39 -11.90
CA LEU A 185 -25.12 -6.68 -12.22
C LEU A 185 -25.98 -7.84 -11.75
N HIS A 186 -26.47 -7.83 -10.51
CA HIS A 186 -27.37 -8.87 -10.00
C HIS A 186 -28.71 -8.91 -10.72
N HIS A 187 -29.25 -7.76 -11.12
CA HIS A 187 -30.44 -7.73 -11.97
C HIS A 187 -30.18 -8.39 -13.33
N LEU A 188 -29.05 -8.07 -13.96
CA LEU A 188 -28.64 -8.67 -15.23
C LEU A 188 -28.35 -10.17 -15.10
N GLU A 189 -27.67 -10.59 -14.03
CA GLU A 189 -27.45 -12.01 -13.71
C GLU A 189 -28.79 -12.74 -13.56
N LYS A 190 -29.75 -12.14 -12.83
CA LYS A 190 -31.08 -12.71 -12.64
C LYS A 190 -31.87 -12.80 -13.95
N THR A 191 -31.83 -11.78 -14.80
CA THR A 191 -32.52 -11.83 -16.11
C THR A 191 -31.87 -12.82 -17.05
N VAL A 192 -30.53 -12.90 -17.08
CA VAL A 192 -29.79 -13.88 -17.87
C VAL A 192 -30.09 -15.31 -17.41
N LEU A 193 -30.12 -15.56 -16.09
CA LEU A 193 -30.47 -16.88 -15.55
C LEU A 193 -31.92 -17.25 -15.90
N ARG A 194 -32.86 -16.30 -15.79
CA ARG A 194 -34.26 -16.52 -16.16
C ARG A 194 -34.41 -16.83 -17.65
N ALA A 195 -33.71 -16.08 -18.51
CA ALA A 195 -33.71 -16.30 -19.95
C ALA A 195 -33.10 -17.67 -20.31
N LYS A 196 -31.99 -18.07 -19.66
CA LYS A 196 -31.40 -19.40 -19.85
C LYS A 196 -32.33 -20.53 -19.43
N LEU A 197 -33.10 -20.35 -18.35
CA LEU A 197 -34.08 -21.34 -17.91
C LEU A 197 -35.22 -21.47 -18.93
N LEU A 198 -35.77 -20.34 -19.40
CA LEU A 198 -36.79 -20.33 -20.44
C LEU A 198 -36.28 -20.98 -21.73
N GLN A 199 -35.05 -20.66 -22.16
CA GLN A 199 -34.42 -21.29 -23.32
C GLN A 199 -34.34 -22.82 -23.16
N LYS A 200 -33.88 -23.32 -22.01
CA LYS A 200 -33.83 -24.77 -21.76
C LYS A 200 -35.21 -25.42 -21.77
N GLN A 201 -36.23 -24.73 -21.24
CA GLN A 201 -37.61 -25.21 -21.26
C GLN A 201 -38.15 -25.31 -22.69
N GLU A 202 -37.88 -24.31 -23.53
CA GLU A 202 -38.24 -24.30 -24.95
C GLU A 202 -37.49 -25.37 -25.74
N GLU A 203 -36.18 -25.54 -25.51
CA GLU A 203 -35.38 -26.60 -26.13
C GLU A 203 -35.93 -27.99 -25.80
N HIS A 204 -36.34 -28.23 -24.55
CA HIS A 204 -36.98 -29.47 -24.14
C HIS A 204 -38.35 -29.65 -24.80
N ALA A 205 -39.16 -28.60 -24.88
CA ALA A 205 -40.45 -28.63 -25.58
C ALA A 205 -40.29 -28.93 -27.08
N LEU A 206 -39.27 -28.35 -27.72
CA LEU A 206 -38.91 -28.62 -29.12
C LEU A 206 -38.41 -30.05 -29.30
N ALA A 207 -37.60 -30.58 -28.39
CA ALA A 207 -37.17 -31.99 -28.43
C ALA A 207 -38.36 -32.95 -28.26
N ALA A 208 -39.30 -32.65 -27.36
CA ALA A 208 -40.54 -33.40 -27.18
C ALA A 208 -41.44 -33.32 -28.43
N ALA A 209 -41.53 -32.17 -29.10
CA ALA A 209 -42.27 -32.03 -30.34
C ALA A 209 -41.61 -32.79 -31.50
N LYS A 210 -40.27 -32.73 -31.63
CA LYS A 210 -39.50 -33.45 -32.66
C LYS A 210 -39.65 -34.97 -32.54
N THR A 211 -39.63 -35.50 -31.31
CA THR A 211 -39.84 -36.95 -31.07
C THR A 211 -41.27 -37.40 -31.37
N ARG A 212 -42.27 -36.53 -31.20
CA ARG A 212 -43.66 -36.78 -31.65
C ARG A 212 -43.79 -36.73 -33.17
N TYR A 213 -43.13 -35.79 -33.83
CA TYR A 213 -43.15 -35.64 -35.29
C TYR A 213 -42.44 -36.79 -36.02
N SER A 214 -41.32 -37.29 -35.49
CA SER A 214 -40.56 -38.40 -36.09
C SER A 214 -41.34 -39.73 -36.16
N LYS A 215 -42.49 -39.84 -35.48
CA LYS A 215 -43.34 -41.04 -35.45
C LYS A 215 -44.62 -40.92 -36.31
N SER A 216 -44.84 -39.78 -36.97
CA SER A 216 -46.05 -39.49 -37.75
C SER A 216 -45.75 -39.37 -39.24
N ASN A 217 -46.31 -40.26 -40.06
CA ASN A 217 -46.23 -40.18 -41.53
C ASN A 217 -47.23 -39.14 -42.05
N VAL A 218 -46.85 -37.86 -42.04
CA VAL A 218 -47.67 -36.74 -42.54
C VAL A 218 -47.66 -36.71 -44.08
N SER A 219 -48.81 -36.42 -44.70
CA SER A 219 -48.97 -36.32 -46.16
C SER A 219 -48.17 -35.14 -46.74
N ASN A 220 -47.65 -35.28 -47.96
CA ASN A 220 -46.79 -34.25 -48.58
C ASN A 220 -47.53 -32.91 -48.83
N GLY A 221 -48.86 -32.93 -48.98
CA GLY A 221 -49.68 -31.73 -49.09
C GLY A 221 -49.73 -30.94 -47.78
N ALA A 222 -49.96 -31.62 -46.64
CA ALA A 222 -49.94 -30.98 -45.33
C ALA A 222 -48.53 -30.45 -44.95
N LYS A 223 -47.46 -31.08 -45.46
CA LYS A 223 -46.09 -30.56 -45.31
C LYS A 223 -45.89 -29.26 -46.08
N LEU A 224 -46.39 -29.14 -47.31
CA LEU A 224 -46.27 -27.91 -48.10
C LEU A 224 -47.10 -26.78 -47.51
N GLU A 225 -48.31 -27.09 -47.01
CA GLU A 225 -49.16 -26.11 -46.32
C GLU A 225 -48.53 -25.64 -45.00
N ALA A 226 -47.99 -26.55 -44.18
CA ALA A 226 -47.26 -26.18 -42.97
C ALA A 226 -45.99 -25.38 -43.28
N LEU A 227 -45.26 -25.70 -44.35
CA LEU A 227 -44.09 -24.94 -44.77
C LEU A 227 -44.48 -23.53 -45.25
N ASN A 228 -45.57 -23.39 -46.01
CA ASN A 228 -46.08 -22.08 -46.39
C ASN A 228 -46.56 -21.29 -45.16
N ALA A 229 -47.25 -21.92 -44.21
CA ALA A 229 -47.64 -21.27 -42.96
C ALA A 229 -46.41 -20.81 -42.14
N THR A 230 -45.38 -21.65 -42.01
CA THR A 230 -44.13 -21.25 -41.33
C THR A 230 -43.39 -20.13 -42.08
N ARG A 231 -43.46 -20.12 -43.41
CA ARG A 231 -42.90 -19.04 -44.23
C ARG A 231 -43.64 -17.74 -43.98
N ASP A 232 -44.96 -17.77 -43.98
CA ASP A 232 -45.80 -16.58 -43.77
C ASP A 232 -45.64 -16.05 -42.32
N GLU A 233 -45.55 -16.95 -41.33
CA GLU A 233 -45.24 -16.58 -39.94
C GLU A 233 -43.82 -16.00 -39.78
N LEU A 234 -42.81 -16.57 -40.46
CA LEU A 234 -41.45 -16.02 -40.45
C LEU A 234 -41.40 -14.65 -41.11
N ILE A 235 -42.12 -14.46 -42.22
CA ILE A 235 -42.24 -13.15 -42.87
C ILE A 235 -42.90 -12.16 -41.91
N ALA A 236 -44.02 -12.51 -41.29
CA ALA A 236 -44.69 -11.66 -40.31
C ALA A 236 -43.82 -11.37 -39.08
N TRP A 237 -43.04 -12.35 -38.59
CA TRP A 237 -42.11 -12.14 -37.48
C TRP A 237 -40.96 -11.21 -37.87
N ILE A 238 -40.37 -11.40 -39.06
CA ILE A 238 -39.32 -10.51 -39.56
C ILE A 238 -39.87 -9.10 -39.78
N GLU A 239 -41.07 -8.95 -40.35
CA GLU A 239 -41.73 -7.66 -40.53
C GLU A 239 -42.05 -6.98 -39.20
N THR A 240 -42.49 -7.73 -38.18
CA THR A 240 -42.76 -7.18 -36.85
C THR A 240 -41.48 -6.84 -36.08
N GLU A 241 -40.41 -7.63 -36.17
CA GLU A 241 -39.11 -7.30 -35.57
C GLU A 241 -38.44 -6.12 -36.28
N LEU A 242 -38.49 -6.03 -37.61
CA LEU A 242 -38.04 -4.86 -38.35
C LEU A 242 -38.88 -3.62 -38.00
N GLY A 243 -40.19 -3.78 -37.81
CA GLY A 243 -41.08 -2.73 -37.32
C GLY A 243 -40.74 -2.24 -35.91
N LYS A 244 -40.36 -3.16 -34.99
CA LYS A 244 -39.91 -2.81 -33.64
C LYS A 244 -38.55 -2.10 -33.66
N ALA A 245 -37.59 -2.59 -34.44
CA ALA A 245 -36.28 -1.95 -34.58
C ALA A 245 -36.39 -0.54 -35.19
N ALA A 246 -37.31 -0.32 -36.15
CA ALA A 246 -37.60 1.00 -36.70
C ALA A 246 -38.42 1.89 -35.74
N SER A 247 -39.28 1.30 -34.91
CA SER A 247 -40.06 2.03 -33.91
C SER A 247 -39.27 2.36 -32.65
N GLU A 248 -38.19 1.63 -32.32
CA GLU A 248 -37.37 1.91 -31.13
C GLU A 248 -36.48 3.17 -31.30
N GLU A 249 -36.22 3.59 -32.55
CA GLU A 249 -35.68 4.93 -32.86
C GLU A 249 -36.74 6.05 -32.77
N ALA A 250 -38.05 5.72 -32.81
CA ALA A 250 -39.15 6.67 -32.78
C ALA A 250 -39.97 6.67 -31.46
N ALA A 251 -39.84 5.65 -30.61
CA ALA A 251 -40.63 5.42 -29.40
C ALA A 251 -39.88 5.77 -28.11
N GLY A 252 -38.85 6.62 -28.21
CA GLY A 252 -38.22 7.31 -27.08
C GLY A 252 -38.88 8.64 -26.71
N SER A 253 -40.00 9.02 -27.34
CA SER A 253 -40.64 10.32 -27.10
C SER A 253 -42.16 10.29 -27.21
N SER A 254 -42.81 9.97 -26.09
CA SER A 254 -44.18 10.36 -25.74
C SER A 254 -44.18 10.48 -24.20
N GLU A 255 -44.49 11.58 -23.53
CA GLU A 255 -45.36 12.70 -23.85
C GLU A 255 -44.74 13.98 -23.26
N ASP A 256 -44.56 15.01 -24.09
CA ASP A 256 -45.18 16.33 -23.96
C ASP A 256 -44.40 17.32 -24.84
N SER A 257 -45.10 18.13 -25.63
CA SER A 257 -44.58 19.12 -26.60
C SER A 257 -44.18 18.58 -27.99
N GLN A 258 -45.18 18.31 -28.84
CA GLN A 258 -45.04 18.32 -30.31
C GLN A 258 -46.05 19.28 -30.94
N GLU A 259 -45.79 20.57 -30.82
CA GLU A 259 -45.95 21.49 -31.95
C GLU A 259 -44.57 22.16 -32.12
N GLU A 260 -44.11 22.30 -33.36
CA GLU A 260 -42.77 22.78 -33.75
C GLU A 260 -41.63 21.74 -33.72
N HIS A 261 -41.54 20.85 -34.71
CA HIS A 261 -40.26 20.50 -35.35
C HIS A 261 -40.49 19.58 -36.56
N ARG A 262 -41.08 20.12 -37.62
CA ARG A 262 -41.12 19.45 -38.94
C ARG A 262 -40.05 19.97 -39.91
N GLY A 263 -38.86 20.34 -39.40
CA GLY A 263 -37.79 20.93 -40.23
C GLY A 263 -36.37 20.89 -39.65
N ARG A 264 -35.98 19.84 -38.90
CA ARG A 264 -34.71 19.84 -38.14
C ARG A 264 -33.56 19.00 -38.70
N SER A 265 -33.67 18.37 -39.88
CA SER A 265 -32.49 17.65 -40.43
C SER A 265 -31.49 18.56 -41.13
N ASP A 266 -31.91 19.70 -41.69
CA ASP A 266 -31.02 20.64 -42.41
C ASP A 266 -30.42 21.73 -41.48
N GLY A 267 -31.08 22.00 -40.35
CA GLY A 267 -30.62 22.96 -39.34
C GLY A 267 -29.52 22.42 -38.41
N ASP A 268 -29.42 21.10 -38.24
CA ASP A 268 -28.44 20.47 -37.35
C ASP A 268 -27.04 20.46 -37.98
N GLU A 269 -26.92 20.26 -39.30
CA GLU A 269 -25.64 20.36 -40.01
C GLU A 269 -25.11 21.82 -40.04
N GLY A 270 -26.00 22.80 -40.24
CA GLY A 270 -25.68 24.23 -40.10
C GLY A 270 -25.26 24.62 -38.67
N ALA A 271 -25.88 24.03 -37.65
CA ALA A 271 -25.50 24.24 -36.26
C ALA A 271 -24.14 23.61 -35.93
N ILE A 272 -23.84 22.42 -36.46
CA ILE A 272 -22.55 21.74 -36.26
C ILE A 272 -21.42 22.51 -36.96
N THR A 273 -21.61 22.96 -38.20
CA THR A 273 -20.61 23.72 -38.94
C THR A 273 -20.29 25.06 -38.27
N THR A 274 -21.30 25.78 -37.79
CA THR A 274 -21.09 27.04 -37.03
C THR A 274 -20.39 26.81 -35.69
N GLN A 275 -20.67 25.70 -35.00
CA GLN A 275 -19.94 25.32 -33.78
C GLN A 275 -18.48 24.95 -34.07
N LEU A 276 -18.21 24.24 -35.16
CA LEU A 276 -16.85 23.92 -35.60
C LEU A 276 -16.05 25.18 -35.95
N GLU A 277 -16.65 26.13 -36.65
CA GLU A 277 -16.03 27.43 -36.90
C GLU A 277 -15.75 28.20 -35.60
N GLN A 278 -16.67 28.15 -34.63
CA GLN A 278 -16.48 28.78 -33.33
C GLN A 278 -15.33 28.14 -32.55
N ILE A 279 -15.22 26.81 -32.59
CA ILE A 279 -14.11 26.06 -31.97
C ILE A 279 -12.79 26.40 -32.65
N GLN A 280 -12.76 26.45 -33.98
CA GLN A 280 -11.58 26.82 -34.75
C GLN A 280 -11.12 28.24 -34.43
N ARG A 281 -12.05 29.20 -34.33
CA ARG A 281 -11.76 30.58 -33.91
C ARG A 281 -11.17 30.61 -32.49
N LYS A 282 -11.79 29.91 -31.53
CA LYS A 282 -11.27 29.82 -30.14
C LYS A 282 -9.88 29.19 -30.08
N TYR A 283 -9.64 28.12 -30.84
CA TYR A 283 -8.34 27.45 -30.89
C TYR A 283 -7.26 28.31 -31.54
N SER A 284 -7.61 29.05 -32.60
CA SER A 284 -6.69 30.02 -33.21
C SER A 284 -6.31 31.15 -32.25
N ALA A 285 -7.27 31.67 -31.48
CA ALA A 285 -7.03 32.70 -30.47
C ALA A 285 -6.15 32.17 -29.32
N TYR A 286 -6.37 30.92 -28.90
CA TYR A 286 -5.52 30.23 -27.92
C TYR A 286 -4.08 30.09 -28.42
N ILE A 287 -3.86 29.68 -29.68
CA ILE A 287 -2.52 29.57 -30.26
C ILE A 287 -1.83 30.94 -30.27
N VAL A 288 -2.53 32.00 -30.68
CA VAL A 288 -1.98 33.37 -30.69
C VAL A 288 -1.63 33.82 -29.27
N ALA A 289 -2.50 33.59 -28.29
CA ALA A 289 -2.21 33.92 -26.89
C ALA A 289 -1.01 33.14 -26.35
N ARG A 290 -0.89 31.86 -26.70
CA ARG A 290 0.25 31.01 -26.30
C ARG A 290 1.56 31.46 -26.96
N LYS A 291 1.52 31.83 -28.25
CA LYS A 291 2.68 32.42 -28.94
C LYS A 291 3.12 33.72 -28.28
N ARG A 292 2.18 34.62 -27.98
CA ARG A 292 2.48 35.85 -27.22
C ARG A 292 3.10 35.57 -25.86
N LEU A 293 2.61 34.55 -25.13
CA LEU A 293 3.18 34.16 -23.85
C LEU A 293 4.60 33.61 -24.00
N VAL A 294 4.86 32.80 -25.02
CA VAL A 294 6.21 32.31 -25.34
C VAL A 294 7.13 33.47 -25.73
N ASP A 295 6.65 34.44 -26.52
CA ASP A 295 7.42 35.62 -26.89
C ASP A 295 7.76 36.46 -25.66
N VAL A 296 6.79 36.69 -24.75
CA VAL A 296 7.03 37.40 -23.49
C VAL A 296 8.04 36.66 -22.60
N LEU A 297 8.01 35.33 -22.58
CA LEU A 297 9.00 34.54 -21.85
C LEU A 297 10.38 34.54 -22.54
N ALA A 298 10.44 34.58 -23.86
CA ALA A 298 11.68 34.68 -24.63
C ALA A 298 12.36 36.04 -24.47
N HIS A 299 11.57 37.11 -24.31
CA HIS A 299 12.06 38.47 -24.08
C HIS A 299 12.27 38.79 -22.60
N ARG A 300 11.96 37.84 -21.68
CA ARG A 300 12.37 37.96 -20.29
C ARG A 300 13.87 37.67 -20.24
N PRO A 301 14.73 38.63 -19.86
CA PRO A 301 16.14 38.34 -19.67
C PRO A 301 16.25 37.29 -18.56
N GLN A 302 16.55 36.05 -18.95
CA GLN A 302 17.08 35.08 -18.01
C GLN A 302 18.35 35.72 -17.41
N PRO A 303 18.51 35.75 -16.08
CA PRO A 303 19.81 36.01 -15.50
C PRO A 303 20.71 34.84 -15.90
N SER A 304 21.43 34.99 -17.01
CA SER A 304 22.50 34.09 -17.38
C SER A 304 23.61 34.29 -16.35
N MET A 305 23.68 33.40 -15.36
CA MET A 305 24.92 33.24 -14.62
C MET A 305 25.96 32.67 -15.60
N PRO A 306 27.04 33.40 -15.93
CA PRO A 306 28.13 32.80 -16.68
C PRO A 306 28.81 31.73 -15.81
N PRO A 307 29.32 30.63 -16.41
CA PRO A 307 30.17 29.69 -15.69
C PRO A 307 31.44 30.40 -15.20
N PRO A 308 31.97 30.03 -14.02
CA PRO A 308 33.12 30.71 -13.44
C PRO A 308 34.33 30.46 -14.32
N THR A 309 34.73 31.49 -15.07
CA THR A 309 35.99 31.50 -15.82
C THR A 309 37.05 32.05 -14.89
N GLU A 310 38.05 31.23 -14.61
CA GLU A 310 39.26 31.63 -13.91
C GLU A 310 40.03 32.66 -14.76
N GLN A 311 40.03 33.93 -14.34
CA GLN A 311 41.01 34.94 -14.76
C GLN A 311 41.34 35.77 -13.51
N SER A 312 42.51 35.56 -12.93
CA SER A 312 43.78 36.19 -13.30
C SER A 312 43.75 37.70 -13.04
N SER A 313 44.59 38.08 -12.08
CA SER A 313 44.74 39.37 -11.46
C SER A 313 45.12 40.47 -12.47
N GLU A 314 44.38 41.58 -12.47
CA GLU A 314 44.92 42.88 -12.87
C GLU A 314 44.48 43.97 -11.89
N THR A 315 45.47 44.57 -11.25
CA THR A 315 45.42 45.77 -10.43
C THR A 315 45.03 46.99 -11.26
N GLY A 316 43.93 47.66 -10.90
CA GLY A 316 43.52 48.96 -11.42
C GLY A 316 42.90 49.80 -10.31
N ARG A 317 43.64 50.83 -9.90
CA ARG A 317 43.36 51.74 -8.78
C ARG A 317 42.34 52.80 -9.20
N GLN A 318 41.23 52.95 -8.47
CA GLN A 318 40.60 54.26 -8.25
C GLN A 318 39.76 54.26 -6.96
N PRO A 319 39.84 55.31 -6.12
CA PRO A 319 38.96 55.50 -4.98
C PRO A 319 37.74 56.31 -5.42
N THR A 320 36.54 55.77 -5.26
CA THR A 320 35.31 56.57 -5.24
C THR A 320 34.73 56.52 -3.84
N ASP A 321 34.81 57.68 -3.21
CA ASP A 321 34.19 58.08 -1.97
C ASP A 321 32.65 58.08 -2.07
N GLY A 322 31.95 57.92 -0.94
CA GLY A 322 30.61 58.47 -0.76
C GLY A 322 29.35 57.59 -0.87
N GLY A 323 29.43 56.26 -0.77
CA GLY A 323 28.23 55.40 -0.68
C GLY A 323 28.04 54.82 0.72
N ALA A 324 27.07 55.32 1.50
CA ALA A 324 26.70 54.73 2.78
C ALA A 324 26.46 53.20 2.65
N PRO A 325 26.81 52.39 3.67
CA PRO A 325 26.97 50.94 3.49
C PRO A 325 25.63 50.22 3.50
N VAL A 326 24.88 50.29 2.39
CA VAL A 326 23.67 49.48 2.14
C VAL A 326 24.00 47.98 2.18
N ASN A 327 25.28 47.63 1.98
CA ASN A 327 25.81 46.28 2.10
C ASN A 327 25.51 45.66 3.49
N HIS A 328 25.56 46.42 4.59
CA HIS A 328 25.26 45.88 5.92
C HIS A 328 23.77 45.56 6.14
N LEU A 329 22.87 46.23 5.41
CA LEU A 329 21.43 45.95 5.49
C LEU A 329 21.05 44.69 4.72
N LEU A 330 21.79 44.33 3.67
CA LEU A 330 21.50 43.18 2.80
C LEU A 330 22.19 41.87 3.25
N ILE A 331 23.32 41.95 3.95
CA ILE A 331 24.05 40.80 4.50
C ILE A 331 23.14 39.81 5.27
N PRO A 332 22.28 40.23 6.23
CA PRO A 332 21.44 39.26 6.95
C PRO A 332 20.42 38.56 6.07
N TYR A 333 19.97 39.17 4.96
CA TYR A 333 19.06 38.53 4.00
C TYR A 333 19.79 37.54 3.11
N ILE A 334 21.03 37.84 2.72
CA ILE A 334 21.88 36.93 1.94
C ILE A 334 22.27 35.71 2.80
N GLU A 335 22.60 35.91 4.08
CA GLU A 335 22.88 34.82 5.02
C GLU A 335 21.66 33.90 5.22
N LYS A 336 20.45 34.49 5.35
CA LYS A 336 19.19 33.72 5.38
C LYS A 336 18.94 32.96 4.08
N LEU A 337 19.21 33.56 2.92
CA LEU A 337 19.03 32.88 1.64
C LEU A 337 20.03 31.73 1.47
N LEU A 338 21.28 31.92 1.92
CA LEU A 338 22.32 30.88 1.94
C LEU A 338 21.97 29.76 2.91
N SER A 339 21.40 30.06 4.08
CA SER A 339 20.96 29.02 5.03
C SER A 339 19.80 28.20 4.46
N VAL A 340 18.80 28.84 3.84
CA VAL A 340 17.70 28.17 3.13
C VAL A 340 18.22 27.32 1.98
N SER A 341 19.17 27.82 1.19
CA SER A 341 19.82 27.06 0.11
C SER A 341 20.55 25.81 0.63
N ARG A 342 21.27 25.93 1.75
CA ARG A 342 21.91 24.79 2.42
C ARG A 342 20.88 23.78 2.93
N GLN A 343 19.78 24.25 3.53
CA GLN A 343 18.70 23.39 4.00
C GLN A 343 18.00 22.67 2.84
N GLN A 344 17.77 23.35 1.72
CA GLN A 344 17.22 22.74 0.51
C GLN A 344 18.15 21.66 -0.04
N LYS A 345 19.47 21.91 -0.09
CA LYS A 345 20.45 20.89 -0.50
C LYS A 345 20.41 19.69 0.44
N ALA A 346 20.39 19.91 1.76
CA ALA A 346 20.27 18.84 2.75
C ALA A 346 18.98 18.02 2.54
N ALA A 347 17.83 18.69 2.37
CA ALA A 347 16.54 18.04 2.11
C ALA A 347 16.54 17.22 0.81
N ILE A 348 17.16 17.73 -0.26
CA ILE A 348 17.31 16.99 -1.53
C ILE A 348 18.16 15.74 -1.32
N THR A 349 19.29 15.85 -0.62
CA THR A 349 20.16 14.69 -0.35
C THR A 349 19.46 13.63 0.51
N GLN A 350 18.70 14.07 1.53
CA GLN A 350 17.89 13.18 2.36
C GLN A 350 16.79 12.50 1.53
N LYS A 351 16.07 13.25 0.69
CA LYS A 351 15.06 12.70 -0.21
C LYS A 351 15.66 11.66 -1.16
N SER A 352 16.81 11.95 -1.76
CA SER A 352 17.48 10.98 -2.64
C SER A 352 17.92 9.72 -1.90
N HIS A 353 18.42 9.87 -0.67
CA HIS A 353 18.80 8.73 0.16
C HIS A 353 17.59 7.86 0.53
N ILE A 354 16.49 8.48 0.98
CA ILE A 354 15.25 7.77 1.31
C ILE A 354 14.71 7.04 0.07
N ASN A 355 14.67 7.70 -1.09
CA ASN A 355 14.22 7.08 -2.34
C ASN A 355 15.12 5.91 -2.75
N ALA A 356 16.44 6.03 -2.60
CA ALA A 356 17.37 4.95 -2.91
C ALA A 356 17.18 3.75 -1.95
N VAL A 357 16.99 4.01 -0.65
CA VAL A 357 16.71 2.96 0.33
C VAL A 357 15.36 2.29 0.04
N LEU A 358 14.32 3.06 -0.26
CA LEU A 358 12.99 2.54 -0.58
C LEU A 358 13.04 1.70 -1.86
N ALA A 359 13.68 2.18 -2.91
CA ALA A 359 13.87 1.43 -4.15
C ALA A 359 14.64 0.11 -3.91
N LYS A 360 15.69 0.14 -3.08
CA LYS A 360 16.40 -1.07 -2.68
C LYS A 360 15.48 -2.03 -1.92
N ARG A 361 14.71 -1.56 -0.95
CA ARG A 361 13.77 -2.39 -0.18
C ARG A 361 12.67 -2.98 -1.07
N ASN A 362 12.12 -2.23 -2.00
CA ASN A 362 11.14 -2.75 -2.96
C ASN A 362 11.74 -3.82 -3.87
N LYS A 363 12.99 -3.63 -4.32
CA LYS A 363 13.68 -4.66 -5.09
C LYS A 363 13.93 -5.92 -4.27
N ASP A 364 14.38 -5.77 -3.03
CA ASP A 364 14.60 -6.89 -2.11
C ASP A 364 13.28 -7.64 -1.84
N THR A 365 12.16 -6.93 -1.63
CA THR A 365 10.85 -7.58 -1.44
C THR A 365 10.36 -8.28 -2.70
N HIS A 366 10.57 -7.69 -3.89
CA HIS A 366 10.26 -8.35 -5.16
C HIS A 366 11.04 -9.65 -5.32
N GLN A 367 12.35 -9.64 -5.03
CA GLN A 367 13.18 -10.85 -5.10
C GLN A 367 12.73 -11.94 -4.12
N VAL A 368 12.37 -11.55 -2.89
CA VAL A 368 11.85 -12.50 -1.90
C VAL A 368 10.51 -13.09 -2.36
N LEU A 369 9.60 -12.28 -2.90
CA LEU A 369 8.32 -12.77 -3.43
C LEU A 369 8.50 -13.70 -4.62
N ASP A 370 9.46 -13.42 -5.50
CA ASP A 370 9.76 -14.29 -6.64
C ASP A 370 10.34 -15.63 -6.19
N ARG A 371 11.26 -15.64 -5.22
CA ARG A 371 11.76 -16.89 -4.60
C ARG A 371 10.65 -17.67 -3.92
N LEU A 372 9.81 -17.00 -3.13
CA LEU A 372 8.67 -17.64 -2.49
C LEU A 372 7.72 -18.23 -3.54
N ALA A 373 7.52 -17.55 -4.68
CA ALA A 373 6.69 -18.06 -5.76
C ALA A 373 7.29 -19.30 -6.43
N GLU A 374 8.61 -19.35 -6.60
CA GLU A 374 9.34 -20.54 -7.08
C GLU A 374 9.27 -21.72 -6.09
N GLU A 375 9.29 -21.43 -4.78
CA GLU A 375 9.17 -22.44 -3.71
C GLU A 375 7.73 -22.89 -3.45
N SER A 376 6.73 -22.10 -3.88
CA SER A 376 5.32 -22.38 -3.62
C SER A 376 4.84 -23.58 -4.44
N GLN A 377 4.33 -24.61 -3.75
CA GLN A 377 3.63 -25.72 -4.37
C GLN A 377 2.18 -25.40 -4.72
N LEU A 378 1.66 -24.28 -4.20
CA LEU A 378 0.27 -23.86 -4.37
C LEU A 378 0.02 -23.18 -5.72
N LEU A 379 1.00 -22.40 -6.21
CA LEU A 379 0.87 -21.72 -7.51
C LEU A 379 0.86 -22.68 -8.70
N PRO A 380 1.70 -23.73 -8.75
CA PRO A 380 1.66 -24.71 -9.83
C PRO A 380 0.41 -25.60 -9.78
N SER A 381 -0.12 -25.91 -8.59
CA SER A 381 -1.33 -26.75 -8.44
C SER A 381 -2.60 -25.99 -8.83
N HIS A 382 -2.65 -24.69 -8.58
CA HIS A 382 -3.75 -23.81 -8.98
C HIS A 382 -3.23 -22.65 -9.83
N PRO A 383 -2.85 -22.92 -11.09
CA PRO A 383 -2.40 -21.86 -11.98
C PRO A 383 -3.54 -20.89 -12.20
N VAL A 384 -3.29 -19.60 -11.96
CA VAL A 384 -4.21 -18.55 -12.37
C VAL A 384 -4.39 -18.73 -13.86
N LYS A 385 -5.60 -19.12 -14.28
CA LYS A 385 -6.02 -19.02 -15.68
C LYS A 385 -6.04 -17.54 -15.97
N ALA A 386 -4.87 -16.99 -16.32
CA ALA A 386 -4.75 -15.68 -16.87
C ALA A 386 -5.80 -15.64 -17.97
N SER A 387 -6.80 -14.78 -17.75
CA SER A 387 -7.85 -14.52 -18.71
C SER A 387 -7.21 -14.48 -20.10
N ARG A 388 -7.92 -15.05 -21.06
CA ARG A 388 -7.68 -15.22 -22.50
C ARG A 388 -7.15 -13.98 -23.26
N ALA A 389 -6.71 -12.92 -22.58
CA ALA A 389 -6.10 -11.70 -23.11
C ALA A 389 -4.62 -11.82 -23.51
N GLN A 390 -3.88 -12.90 -23.16
CA GLN A 390 -2.47 -13.05 -23.59
C GLN A 390 -2.22 -14.09 -24.68
N ARG A 391 -3.26 -14.76 -25.20
CA ARG A 391 -3.15 -15.56 -26.43
C ARG A 391 -3.55 -14.71 -27.64
N SER A 392 -2.74 -13.70 -27.95
CA SER A 392 -2.70 -13.13 -29.30
C SER A 392 -1.36 -12.47 -29.54
N GLY A 393 -0.50 -13.19 -30.25
CA GLY A 393 0.47 -12.60 -31.18
C GLY A 393 1.83 -12.22 -30.62
N LEU A 394 2.85 -12.87 -31.20
CA LEU A 394 4.27 -12.51 -31.20
C LEU A 394 5.05 -12.79 -29.91
N GLN A 395 5.55 -14.01 -29.88
CA GLN A 395 6.98 -14.30 -29.78
C GLN A 395 7.83 -13.08 -30.18
N ASN A 396 8.38 -12.39 -29.18
CA ASN A 396 9.54 -11.52 -29.32
C ASN A 396 10.33 -11.55 -28.02
N ASP A 397 11.54 -12.07 -28.14
CA ASP A 397 12.62 -12.07 -27.16
C ASP A 397 12.90 -10.64 -26.65
N ALA A 398 12.24 -10.22 -25.58
CA ALA A 398 12.58 -8.99 -24.83
C ALA A 398 11.85 -8.92 -23.47
N GLY A 399 11.85 -10.00 -22.68
CA GLY A 399 10.94 -10.13 -21.53
C GLY A 399 11.52 -10.01 -20.12
N THR A 400 12.82 -9.81 -19.91
CA THR A 400 13.41 -9.84 -18.54
C THR A 400 13.45 -8.49 -17.83
N LYS A 401 12.91 -7.41 -18.42
CA LYS A 401 12.98 -6.05 -17.85
C LYS A 401 11.64 -5.47 -17.39
N SER A 402 10.50 -6.12 -17.66
CA SER A 402 9.18 -5.60 -17.27
C SER A 402 8.70 -6.08 -15.90
N SER A 403 9.33 -7.11 -15.33
CA SER A 403 9.04 -7.61 -13.98
C SER A 403 9.23 -6.50 -12.93
N ASP A 404 10.29 -5.70 -13.05
CA ASP A 404 10.69 -4.69 -12.05
C ASP A 404 9.67 -3.55 -11.83
N ARG A 405 8.63 -3.47 -12.69
CA ARG A 405 7.60 -2.41 -12.63
C ARG A 405 6.24 -2.89 -12.14
N LEU A 406 6.03 -4.20 -12.01
CA LEU A 406 4.79 -4.73 -11.42
C LEU A 406 4.80 -4.47 -9.92
N GLY A 407 3.75 -3.84 -9.43
CA GLY A 407 3.65 -3.51 -8.00
C GLY A 407 3.62 -4.78 -7.15
N ILE A 408 4.07 -4.69 -5.89
CA ILE A 408 4.02 -5.79 -4.91
C ILE A 408 2.62 -6.44 -4.89
N SER A 409 1.55 -5.64 -4.99
CA SER A 409 0.17 -6.11 -5.05
C SER A 409 -0.10 -7.05 -6.24
N GLU A 410 0.46 -6.76 -7.42
CA GLU A 410 0.23 -7.57 -8.61
C GLU A 410 0.90 -8.94 -8.52
N ARG A 411 2.05 -9.02 -7.84
CA ARG A 411 2.79 -10.27 -7.61
C ARG A 411 2.15 -11.17 -6.54
N VAL A 412 1.41 -10.58 -5.60
CA VAL A 412 0.71 -11.34 -4.54
C VAL A 412 -0.65 -11.86 -5.03
N LYS A 413 -1.30 -11.20 -6.00
CA LYS A 413 -2.62 -11.63 -6.54
C LYS A 413 -2.68 -13.13 -6.90
N PRO A 414 -1.68 -13.73 -7.59
CA PRO A 414 -1.70 -15.15 -7.89
C PRO A 414 -1.79 -16.06 -6.67
N TRP A 415 -1.19 -15.67 -5.54
CA TRP A 415 -1.28 -16.43 -4.30
C TRP A 415 -2.68 -16.37 -3.70
N ALA A 416 -3.34 -15.21 -3.74
CA ALA A 416 -4.72 -15.08 -3.28
C ALA A 416 -5.66 -15.96 -4.10
N PHE A 417 -5.54 -15.92 -5.43
CA PHE A 417 -6.33 -16.79 -6.31
C PHE A 417 -6.04 -18.27 -6.11
N ALA A 418 -4.77 -18.65 -5.96
CA ALA A 418 -4.41 -20.05 -5.72
C ALA A 418 -4.91 -20.55 -4.36
N ALA A 419 -4.91 -19.70 -3.32
CA ALA A 419 -5.48 -20.02 -2.02
C ALA A 419 -7.00 -20.19 -2.08
N ASP A 420 -7.71 -19.30 -2.78
CA ASP A 420 -9.16 -19.41 -2.97
C ASP A 420 -9.51 -20.65 -3.80
N ALA A 421 -8.76 -20.94 -4.86
CA ALA A 421 -8.94 -22.13 -5.68
C ALA A 421 -8.68 -23.42 -4.89
N ALA A 422 -7.63 -23.45 -4.06
CA ALA A 422 -7.36 -24.59 -3.18
C ALA A 422 -8.47 -24.79 -2.15
N LYS A 423 -8.99 -23.71 -1.57
CA LYS A 423 -10.12 -23.75 -0.65
C LYS A 423 -11.38 -24.30 -1.33
N ILE A 424 -11.67 -23.90 -2.56
CA ILE A 424 -12.83 -24.41 -3.29
C ILE A 424 -12.61 -25.90 -3.61
N ALA A 425 -11.41 -26.29 -4.07
CA ALA A 425 -11.10 -27.67 -4.39
C ALA A 425 -11.20 -28.60 -3.18
N THR A 426 -10.80 -28.14 -1.98
CA THR A 426 -10.97 -28.95 -0.76
C THR A 426 -12.43 -29.05 -0.34
N LEU A 427 -13.22 -27.99 -0.49
CA LEU A 427 -14.66 -28.03 -0.23
C LEU A 427 -15.38 -28.96 -1.22
N GLU A 428 -15.00 -28.94 -2.50
CA GLU A 428 -15.53 -29.84 -3.52
C GLU A 428 -15.17 -31.30 -3.22
N ALA A 429 -13.91 -31.60 -2.89
CA ALA A 429 -13.50 -32.94 -2.50
C ALA A 429 -14.27 -33.44 -1.25
N VAL A 430 -14.49 -32.58 -0.26
CA VAL A 430 -15.29 -32.95 0.92
C VAL A 430 -16.75 -33.21 0.52
N ALA A 431 -17.35 -32.36 -0.32
CA ALA A 431 -18.71 -32.57 -0.82
C ALA A 431 -18.82 -33.90 -1.59
N GLU A 432 -17.89 -34.21 -2.49
CA GLU A 432 -17.87 -35.49 -3.21
C GLU A 432 -17.76 -36.69 -2.27
N THR A 433 -16.96 -36.60 -1.20
CA THR A 433 -16.87 -37.69 -0.21
C THR A 433 -18.14 -37.85 0.61
N ILE A 434 -18.85 -36.76 0.90
CA ILE A 434 -20.14 -36.79 1.60
C ILE A 434 -21.20 -37.39 0.69
N ASP A 435 -21.30 -36.94 -0.56
CA ASP A 435 -22.24 -37.48 -1.54
C ASP A 435 -21.97 -38.97 -1.81
N GLY A 436 -20.70 -39.35 -1.95
CA GLY A 436 -20.29 -40.76 -2.06
C GLY A 436 -20.66 -41.58 -0.83
N GLY A 437 -20.50 -41.01 0.37
CA GLY A 437 -20.93 -41.62 1.62
C GLY A 437 -22.44 -41.77 1.71
N GLN A 438 -23.21 -40.79 1.26
CA GLN A 438 -24.67 -40.85 1.20
C GLN A 438 -25.14 -41.94 0.23
N VAL A 439 -24.58 -42.00 -0.98
CA VAL A 439 -24.90 -43.06 -1.95
C VAL A 439 -24.55 -44.44 -1.39
N ALA A 440 -23.42 -44.56 -0.69
CA ALA A 440 -23.06 -45.81 -0.02
C ALA A 440 -24.09 -46.18 1.06
N LEU A 441 -24.52 -45.23 1.90
CA LEU A 441 -25.56 -45.45 2.90
C LEU A 441 -26.90 -45.85 2.28
N GLU A 442 -27.35 -45.15 1.23
CA GLU A 442 -28.57 -45.51 0.49
C GLU A 442 -28.49 -46.92 -0.09
N ASN A 443 -27.33 -47.30 -0.63
CA ASN A 443 -27.11 -48.66 -1.13
C ASN A 443 -27.13 -49.70 0.00
N THR A 444 -26.53 -49.41 1.16
CA THR A 444 -26.61 -50.31 2.32
C THR A 444 -28.04 -50.43 2.83
N MET A 445 -28.81 -49.34 2.87
CA MET A 445 -30.21 -49.33 3.28
C MET A 445 -31.07 -50.18 2.33
N LYS A 446 -30.89 -50.01 1.01
CA LYS A 446 -31.54 -50.85 0.00
C LYS A 446 -31.19 -52.33 0.19
N SER A 447 -29.90 -52.65 0.39
CA SER A 447 -29.49 -54.04 0.64
C SER A 447 -30.09 -54.61 1.93
N LEU A 448 -30.26 -53.79 2.97
CA LEU A 448 -30.89 -54.20 4.23
C LEU A 448 -32.39 -54.44 4.04
N MET A 449 -33.08 -53.57 3.29
CA MET A 449 -34.49 -53.77 2.91
C MET A 449 -34.68 -55.04 2.06
N GLU A 450 -33.75 -55.34 1.14
CA GLU A 450 -33.75 -56.58 0.37
C GLU A 450 -33.55 -57.81 1.29
N ILE A 451 -32.63 -57.74 2.24
CA ILE A 451 -32.41 -58.81 3.23
C ILE A 451 -33.65 -58.99 4.12
N ASP A 452 -34.28 -57.90 4.56
CA ASP A 452 -35.50 -57.92 5.38
C ASP A 452 -36.71 -58.49 4.61
N HIS A 453 -36.79 -58.21 3.30
CA HIS A 453 -37.75 -58.84 2.39
C HIS A 453 -37.48 -60.34 2.24
N LEU A 454 -36.22 -60.77 2.07
CA LEU A 454 -35.83 -62.19 2.01
C LEU A 454 -36.06 -62.94 3.33
N LEU A 455 -35.99 -62.24 4.46
CA LEU A 455 -36.31 -62.77 5.80
C LEU A 455 -37.82 -62.85 6.07
N GLY A 456 -38.67 -62.43 5.12
CA GLY A 456 -40.13 -62.52 5.24
C GLY A 456 -40.72 -61.57 6.28
N ARG A 457 -40.04 -60.47 6.60
CA ARG A 457 -40.52 -59.49 7.59
C ARG A 457 -41.45 -58.43 7.02
N ASN A 458 -41.53 -58.35 5.69
CA ASN A 458 -42.43 -57.48 4.93
C ASN A 458 -43.49 -58.31 4.19
N ASP A 459 -44.27 -59.11 4.92
CA ASP A 459 -45.59 -59.50 4.45
C ASP A 459 -46.55 -58.34 4.77
N PRO A 460 -47.23 -57.72 3.79
CA PRO A 460 -48.31 -56.80 4.09
C PRO A 460 -49.42 -57.59 4.75
N VAL A 461 -49.56 -57.47 6.06
CA VAL A 461 -50.78 -57.87 6.77
C VAL A 461 -51.92 -57.01 6.21
N PRO A 462 -52.96 -57.60 5.59
CA PRO A 462 -54.14 -56.84 5.21
C PRO A 462 -55.07 -56.71 6.44
N GLY A 463 -55.30 -55.47 6.86
CA GLY A 463 -56.03 -55.11 8.08
C GLY A 463 -55.01 -54.65 9.13
N GLU A 464 -54.98 -53.38 9.51
CA GLU A 464 -56.08 -52.68 10.16
C GLU A 464 -56.09 -51.20 9.75
N ASP A 465 -57.23 -50.75 9.22
CA ASP A 465 -57.67 -49.37 9.41
C ASP A 465 -57.97 -49.19 10.91
N GLU A 466 -57.15 -48.46 11.65
CA GLU A 466 -57.63 -47.57 12.73
C GLU A 466 -56.53 -46.61 13.22
N ALA A 467 -56.76 -45.32 12.93
CA ALA A 467 -56.45 -44.13 13.72
C ALA A 467 -55.23 -44.16 14.66
N VAL A 468 -54.16 -43.45 14.28
CA VAL A 468 -53.52 -42.51 15.20
C VAL A 468 -53.27 -41.18 14.49
N GLU A 469 -53.81 -40.17 15.15
CA GLU A 469 -53.86 -38.74 14.90
C GLU A 469 -52.50 -38.10 14.54
N ASP A 470 -52.56 -37.29 13.48
CA ASP A 470 -52.06 -35.91 13.39
C ASP A 470 -51.15 -35.41 14.55
N ALA A 471 -49.85 -35.44 14.32
CA ALA A 471 -48.89 -34.58 15.00
C ALA A 471 -47.82 -34.13 14.01
N THR A 472 -48.04 -32.94 13.48
CA THR A 472 -47.09 -32.11 12.76
C THR A 472 -45.79 -31.92 13.55
N GLU A 473 -44.67 -32.43 13.03
CA GLU A 473 -43.31 -32.10 13.50
C GLU A 473 -42.41 -31.67 12.32
N ASP A 474 -42.98 -30.90 11.38
CA ASP A 474 -42.22 -30.03 10.48
C ASP A 474 -42.01 -28.68 11.18
N ASP A 475 -40.98 -28.54 12.02
CA ASP A 475 -40.29 -27.27 12.33
C ASP A 475 -39.29 -27.42 13.49
N VAL A 476 -38.04 -27.81 13.19
CA VAL A 476 -36.92 -27.75 14.17
C VAL A 476 -35.73 -26.92 13.67
N TRP A 477 -35.73 -26.46 12.42
CA TRP A 477 -34.53 -25.85 11.81
C TRP A 477 -34.62 -24.35 11.52
N LEU A 478 -35.54 -23.61 12.16
CA LEU A 478 -35.59 -22.15 12.04
C LEU A 478 -35.76 -21.46 13.41
N GLY A 479 -34.62 -21.22 14.08
CA GLY A 479 -34.58 -20.45 15.32
C GLY A 479 -33.21 -19.83 15.55
N GLY A 480 -32.94 -18.70 14.90
CA GLY A 480 -31.74 -17.91 15.13
C GLY A 480 -31.79 -17.07 16.41
N GLY A 481 -30.65 -16.95 17.08
CA GLY A 481 -30.23 -15.75 17.80
C GLY A 481 -30.46 -15.70 19.32
N GLY A 482 -29.36 -15.70 20.09
CA GLY A 482 -29.31 -14.99 21.38
C GLY A 482 -28.65 -15.73 22.56
N LYS A 483 -27.42 -15.29 22.89
CA LYS A 483 -26.79 -15.15 24.22
C LYS A 483 -27.11 -16.16 25.35
N GLY A 484 -26.03 -16.67 25.95
CA GLY A 484 -25.98 -16.96 27.39
C GLY A 484 -25.59 -18.40 27.70
N GLY A 485 -24.40 -18.58 28.26
CA GLY A 485 -23.82 -19.90 28.50
C GLY A 485 -24.48 -20.71 29.61
N ALA A 486 -24.24 -22.01 29.57
CA ALA A 486 -24.11 -22.85 30.77
C ALA A 486 -23.41 -24.16 30.39
N VAL A 487 -22.18 -24.31 30.87
CA VAL A 487 -21.46 -25.58 30.96
C VAL A 487 -22.31 -26.56 31.78
N ARG A 488 -22.75 -27.67 31.19
CA ARG A 488 -23.29 -28.81 31.94
C ARG A 488 -22.40 -30.04 31.73
N LYS A 489 -21.73 -30.41 32.82
CA LYS A 489 -20.98 -31.66 33.00
C LYS A 489 -21.96 -32.83 32.90
N HIS A 490 -21.72 -33.76 31.96
CA HIS A 490 -22.37 -35.06 31.99
C HIS A 490 -21.62 -35.99 32.94
N SER A 491 -22.34 -36.48 33.95
CA SER A 491 -21.92 -37.56 34.83
C SER A 491 -22.06 -38.90 34.10
N GLU A 492 -20.94 -39.58 33.88
CA GLU A 492 -20.90 -40.95 33.36
C GLU A 492 -21.50 -41.92 34.38
N LYS A 493 -22.67 -42.49 34.09
CA LYS A 493 -23.11 -43.75 34.69
C LYS A 493 -22.57 -44.89 33.83
N LYS A 494 -21.55 -45.57 34.35
CA LYS A 494 -21.02 -46.83 33.82
C LYS A 494 -22.08 -47.92 33.91
N THR A 495 -22.68 -48.29 32.78
CA THR A 495 -23.35 -49.58 32.58
C THR A 495 -22.41 -50.46 31.75
N LYS A 496 -21.86 -51.51 32.39
CA LYS A 496 -21.10 -52.55 31.71
C LYS A 496 -22.06 -53.37 30.84
N PRO A 497 -21.83 -53.55 29.53
CA PRO A 497 -22.53 -54.58 28.79
C PRO A 497 -21.85 -55.94 29.07
N THR A 498 -22.67 -56.94 29.37
CA THR A 498 -22.28 -58.35 29.48
C THR A 498 -21.70 -58.84 28.16
N LEU A 499 -20.44 -59.29 28.16
CA LEU A 499 -19.83 -60.00 27.04
C LEU A 499 -20.62 -61.29 26.77
N GLN A 500 -21.28 -61.37 25.62
CA GLN A 500 -21.59 -62.67 25.01
C GLN A 500 -20.39 -63.09 24.16
N LYS A 501 -19.89 -64.29 24.43
CA LYS A 501 -18.72 -64.88 23.76
C LYS A 501 -19.15 -65.35 22.38
N GLY A 502 -18.83 -64.57 21.34
CA GLY A 502 -19.00 -65.02 19.95
C GLY A 502 -19.41 -63.96 18.93
N ASP A 503 -19.37 -62.66 19.24
CA ASP A 503 -19.78 -61.63 18.29
C ASP A 503 -18.57 -61.16 17.42
N PRO A 504 -18.56 -61.41 16.10
CA PRO A 504 -17.44 -61.06 15.20
C PRO A 504 -17.22 -59.55 15.05
N TRP A 505 -18.12 -58.71 15.56
CA TRP A 505 -18.04 -57.25 15.52
C TRP A 505 -17.20 -56.64 16.66
N SER A 506 -16.78 -57.44 17.64
CA SER A 506 -15.91 -56.99 18.74
C SER A 506 -14.50 -56.58 18.31
N ILE A 507 -14.09 -56.92 17.08
CA ILE A 507 -12.77 -56.59 16.51
C ILE A 507 -12.77 -55.19 15.85
N LEU A 508 -13.94 -54.62 15.55
CA LEU A 508 -14.05 -53.35 14.82
C LEU A 508 -14.00 -52.09 15.71
N HIS A 509 -14.10 -52.24 17.04
CA HIS A 509 -13.93 -51.11 17.96
C HIS A 509 -12.44 -50.89 18.23
N GLY A 510 -11.86 -49.99 17.42
CA GLY A 510 -10.45 -49.73 17.31
C GLY A 510 -9.74 -49.35 18.61
N ASN A 511 -8.63 -50.04 18.85
CA ASN A 511 -7.45 -49.51 19.51
C ASN A 511 -6.26 -49.70 18.55
N LEU A 512 -6.17 -48.85 17.54
CA LEU A 512 -4.94 -48.66 16.76
C LEU A 512 -4.29 -47.36 17.23
N GLY A 513 -3.43 -47.49 18.23
CA GLY A 513 -2.67 -46.37 18.77
C GLY A 513 -1.86 -46.82 19.97
N LEU A 514 -0.69 -47.41 19.72
CA LEU A 514 0.55 -47.40 20.53
C LEU A 514 1.45 -48.55 20.05
N ILE A 515 2.08 -48.34 18.89
CA ILE A 515 3.33 -49.01 18.52
C ILE A 515 4.38 -47.90 18.50
N GLY A 516 5.35 -47.96 19.43
CA GLY A 516 6.63 -47.25 19.32
C GLY A 516 7.11 -46.54 20.58
N HIS A 517 8.22 -47.06 21.14
CA HIS A 517 9.12 -46.51 22.19
C HIS A 517 8.56 -46.53 23.63
N GLU A 518 9.25 -47.00 24.67
CA GLU A 518 10.66 -46.85 25.11
C GLU A 518 11.10 -48.12 25.91
N ASP A 519 12.25 -48.74 25.62
CA ASP A 519 13.57 -48.65 26.28
C ASP A 519 13.75 -49.31 27.67
N GLY A 520 14.82 -50.11 27.77
CA GLY A 520 15.75 -50.10 28.91
C GLY A 520 15.38 -50.85 30.19
N ALA A 521 15.76 -52.13 30.27
CA ALA A 521 16.50 -52.76 31.38
C ALA A 521 16.90 -54.19 31.01
#